data_AF-A0A925R6E5-F1
#
_entry.id   AF-A0A925R6E5-F1
#
_cell.length_a   1.000
_cell.length_b   1.000
_cell.length_c   1.000
_cell.angle_alpha   90.00
_cell.angle_beta   90.00
_cell.angle_gamma   90.00
#
_symmetry.space_group_name_H-M   'P 1'
#
loop_
_entity.id
_entity.type
_entity.pdbx_description
1 polymer ?
#
loop_
_entity_poly.entity_id
_entity_poly.type
_entity_poly.pdbx_seq_one_letter_code
_entity_poly.pdbx_strand_id
1 'polypeptide(L)'
;MKVLHLISGGDSGGAKTSVIILLKQLSRIVDVKLVALVEAEFSEAAREAGIDVVVMPQKTRLDLTVIRRLSHMVNQESYDLVNCHGARANFIGAFLK
;
A
#
# COMPACT_ATOMS: atom_id res chain seq x y z
N MET A 1 -6.78 1.21 15.68
CA MET A 1 -5.83 0.30 15.02
C MET A 1 -5.44 0.94 13.70
N LYS A 2 -4.15 1.06 13.43
CA LYS A 2 -3.59 1.72 12.26
C LYS A 2 -2.95 0.70 11.33
N VAL A 3 -3.52 0.56 10.13
CA VAL A 3 -3.15 -0.48 9.16
C VAL A 3 -2.58 0.15 7.91
N LEU A 4 -1.34 -0.22 7.57
CA LEU A 4 -0.71 0.12 6.31
C LEU A 4 -1.00 -0.99 5.31
N HIS A 5 -1.64 -0.64 4.20
CA HIS A 5 -1.84 -1.54 3.08
C HIS A 5 -0.77 -1.29 2.04
N LEU A 6 0.04 -2.29 1.74
CA LEU A 6 1.09 -2.22 0.73
C LEU A 6 0.63 -2.90 -0.56
N ILE A 7 0.74 -2.22 -1.70
CA ILE A 7 0.38 -2.78 -3.00
C ILE A 7 1.44 -2.43 -4.06
N SER A 8 1.54 -3.24 -5.11
CA SER A 8 2.40 -2.89 -6.25
C SER A 8 1.90 -1.64 -6.98
N GLY A 9 0.59 -1.41 -7.04
CA GLY A 9 -0.04 -0.28 -7.73
C GLY A 9 -0.30 -0.50 -9.22
N GLY A 10 0.30 -1.53 -9.84
CA GLY A 10 0.08 -1.86 -11.25
C GLY A 10 -1.14 -2.77 -11.53
N ASP A 11 -1.95 -3.04 -10.50
CA ASP A 11 -3.12 -3.90 -10.59
C ASP A 11 -4.26 -3.20 -11.35
N SER A 12 -4.90 -3.91 -12.29
CA SER A 12 -5.99 -3.39 -13.11
C SER A 12 -7.21 -4.31 -13.10
N GLY A 13 -8.33 -3.84 -13.67
CA GLY A 13 -9.56 -4.63 -13.79
C GLY A 13 -10.22 -4.98 -12.45
N GLY A 14 -10.74 -6.21 -12.33
CA GLY A 14 -11.55 -6.64 -11.18
C GLY A 14 -10.80 -6.62 -9.84
N ALA A 15 -9.51 -6.98 -9.83
CA ALA A 15 -8.70 -6.99 -8.62
C ALA A 15 -8.56 -5.58 -8.01
N LYS A 16 -8.36 -4.55 -8.86
CA LYS A 16 -8.34 -3.15 -8.45
C LYS A 16 -9.62 -2.77 -7.71
N THR A 17 -10.76 -3.04 -8.34
CA THR A 17 -12.09 -2.67 -7.80
C THR A 17 -12.36 -3.33 -6.47
N SER A 18 -12.05 -4.62 -6.32
CA SER A 18 -12.25 -5.35 -5.06
C SER A 18 -11.42 -4.76 -3.91
N VAL A 19 -10.15 -4.44 -4.15
CA VAL A 19 -9.29 -3.85 -3.11
C VAL A 19 -9.74 -2.44 -2.74
N ILE A 20 -10.09 -1.59 -3.71
CA ILE A 20 -10.56 -0.22 -3.43
C ILE A 20 -11.85 -0.24 -2.60
N ILE A 21 -12.81 -1.11 -2.94
CA ILE A 21 -14.05 -1.26 -2.15
C ILE A 21 -13.74 -1.72 -0.73
N LEU A 22 -12.87 -2.71 -0.57
CA LEU A 22 -12.44 -3.18 0.75
C LEU A 22 -11.84 -2.04 1.57
N LEU A 23 -10.85 -1.32 1.05
CA LEU A 23 -10.18 -0.24 1.76
C LEU A 23 -11.13 0.91 2.12
N LYS A 24 -12.07 1.24 1.21
CA LYS A 24 -13.08 2.27 1.45
C LYS A 24 -14.08 1.91 2.55
N GLN A 25 -14.44 0.63 2.69
CA GLN A 25 -15.30 0.20 3.79
C GLN A 25 -14.50 0.05 5.09
N LEU A 26 -13.26 -0.45 4.99
CA LEU A 26 -12.39 -0.67 6.13
C LEU A 26 -11.95 0.64 6.79
N SER A 27 -11.77 1.72 6.02
CA SER A 27 -11.43 3.05 6.54
C SER A 27 -12.51 3.67 7.44
N ARG A 28 -13.71 3.07 7.51
CA ARG A 28 -14.78 3.46 8.44
C ARG A 28 -14.61 2.86 9.83
N ILE A 29 -13.73 1.87 9.97
CA ILE A 29 -13.59 1.03 11.17
C ILE A 29 -12.17 1.14 11.74
N VAL A 30 -11.17 1.33 10.88
CA VAL A 30 -9.75 1.43 11.26
C VAL A 30 -9.05 2.52 10.45
N ASP A 31 -7.91 3.01 10.96
CA ASP A 31 -7.11 3.99 10.24
C ASP A 31 -6.35 3.29 9.11
N VAL A 32 -6.70 3.61 7.87
CA VAL A 32 -6.14 2.99 6.67
C VAL A 32 -5.21 3.96 5.97
N LYS A 33 -3.96 3.54 5.74
CA LYS A 33 -3.06 4.16 4.76
C LYS A 33 -2.69 3.16 3.68
N LEU A 34 -2.74 3.58 2.42
CA LEU A 34 -2.34 2.78 1.28
C LEU A 34 -1.00 3.25 0.74
N VAL A 35 -0.02 2.36 0.65
CA VAL A 35 1.26 2.60 -0.01
C VAL A 35 1.31 1.83 -1.31
N ALA A 36 1.44 2.54 -2.44
CA ALA A 36 1.63 1.94 -3.75
C ALA A 36 3.11 2.06 -4.20
N LEU A 37 3.68 0.97 -4.73
CA LEU A 37 5.08 0.92 -5.18
C LEU A 37 5.28 1.53 -6.58
N VAL A 38 4.20 1.91 -7.27
CA VAL A 38 4.17 2.54 -8.60
C VAL A 38 2.97 3.49 -8.63
N GLU A 39 3.12 4.66 -9.28
CA GLU A 39 2.00 5.54 -9.62
C GLU A 39 1.31 5.00 -10.88
N ALA A 40 0.02 4.69 -10.80
CA ALA A 40 -0.77 4.17 -11.90
C ALA A 40 -2.28 4.36 -11.64
N GLU A 41 -3.12 3.84 -12.54
CA GLU A 41 -4.58 3.90 -12.48
C GLU A 41 -5.16 3.45 -11.11
N PHE A 42 -4.51 2.49 -10.44
CA PHE A 42 -4.92 2.05 -9.10
C PHE A 42 -4.78 3.16 -8.05
N SER A 43 -3.62 3.84 -7.99
CA SER A 43 -3.37 4.87 -6.98
C SER A 43 -4.23 6.11 -7.21
N GLU A 44 -4.51 6.45 -8.48
CA GLU A 44 -5.45 7.50 -8.85
C GLU A 44 -6.87 7.16 -8.38
N ALA A 45 -7.40 5.99 -8.76
CA ALA A 45 -8.74 5.57 -8.37
C ALA A 45 -8.91 5.43 -6.84
N ALA A 46 -7.85 5.02 -6.13
CA ALA A 46 -7.87 4.95 -4.67
C ALA A 46 -7.97 6.35 -4.02
N ARG A 47 -7.24 7.35 -4.55
CA ARG A 47 -7.38 8.75 -4.10
C ARG A 47 -8.79 9.28 -4.38
N GLU A 48 -9.34 9.02 -5.56
CA GLU A 48 -10.72 9.42 -5.91
C GLU A 48 -11.76 8.77 -5.00
N ALA A 49 -11.48 7.55 -4.51
CA ALA A 49 -12.32 6.87 -3.53
C ALA A 49 -12.20 7.44 -2.10
N GLY A 50 -11.32 8.43 -1.87
CA GLY A 50 -11.10 9.07 -0.57
C GLY A 50 -10.16 8.30 0.35
N ILE A 51 -9.33 7.40 -0.19
CA ILE A 51 -8.34 6.65 0.59
C ILE A 51 -7.08 7.52 0.75
N ASP A 52 -6.46 7.48 1.93
CA ASP A 52 -5.14 8.10 2.15
C ASP A 52 -4.07 7.27 1.43
N VAL A 53 -3.55 7.81 0.32
CA VAL A 53 -2.61 7.12 -0.58
C VAL A 53 -1.26 7.83 -0.62
N VAL A 54 -0.20 7.08 -0.36
CA VAL A 54 1.18 7.49 -0.62
C VAL A 54 1.78 6.60 -1.70
N VAL A 55 2.46 7.21 -2.66
CA VAL A 55 3.22 6.45 -3.67
C VAL A 55 4.71 6.48 -3.32
N MET A 56 5.29 5.28 -3.19
CA MET A 56 6.71 5.06 -2.95
C MET A 56 7.30 4.33 -4.16
N PRO A 57 7.61 5.06 -5.25
CA PRO A 57 8.01 4.44 -6.50
C PRO A 57 9.30 3.63 -6.33
N GLN A 58 9.27 2.36 -6.73
CA GLN A 58 10.47 1.54 -6.92
C GLN A 58 11.07 1.81 -8.30
N LYS A 59 12.39 2.02 -8.37
CA LYS A 59 13.08 2.21 -9.66
C LYS A 59 13.07 0.92 -10.49
N THR A 60 13.21 -0.23 -9.81
CA THR A 60 13.15 -1.57 -10.41
C THR A 60 12.47 -2.53 -9.44
N ARG A 61 12.09 -3.73 -9.90
CA ARG A 61 11.51 -4.76 -9.00
C ARG A 61 12.45 -5.20 -7.87
N LEU A 62 13.75 -5.01 -8.04
CA LEU A 62 14.80 -5.35 -7.07
C LEU A 62 15.32 -4.13 -6.30
N ASP A 63 14.69 -2.97 -6.47
CA ASP A 63 15.05 -1.77 -5.70
C ASP A 63 14.60 -1.93 -4.24
N LEU A 64 15.52 -2.41 -3.40
CA LEU A 64 15.33 -2.62 -1.97
C LEU A 64 15.43 -1.33 -1.15
N THR A 65 15.79 -0.19 -1.76
CA THR A 65 15.86 1.10 -1.03
C THR A 65 14.49 1.54 -0.51
N VAL A 66 13.40 1.05 -1.14
CA VAL A 66 12.03 1.26 -0.69
C VAL A 66 11.76 0.67 0.70
N ILE A 67 12.43 -0.43 1.07
CA ILE A 67 12.24 -1.09 2.37
C ILE A 67 12.63 -0.13 3.50
N ARG A 68 13.74 0.59 3.36
CA ARG A 68 14.19 1.54 4.37
C ARG A 68 13.20 2.69 4.55
N ARG A 69 12.65 3.21 3.45
CA ARG A 69 11.63 4.28 3.47
C ARG A 69 10.33 3.79 4.12
N LEU A 70 9.90 2.58 3.76
CA LEU A 70 8.69 1.97 4.28
C LEU A 70 8.83 1.62 5.77
N SER A 71 9.95 1.02 6.18
CA SER A 71 10.26 0.75 7.59
C SER A 71 10.30 2.03 8.43
N HIS A 72 10.89 3.10 7.89
CA HIS A 72 10.89 4.40 8.57
C HIS A 72 9.47 4.93 8.78
N MET A 73 8.62 4.90 7.75
CA MET A 73 7.21 5.28 7.87
C MET A 73 6.47 4.41 8.88
N VAL A 74 6.60 3.08 8.79
CA VAL A 74 5.93 2.12 9.68
C VAL A 74 6.25 2.43 11.14
N ASN A 75 7.53 2.66 11.44
CA ASN A 75 8.01 2.93 12.80
C ASN A 75 7.64 4.33 13.30
N GLN A 76 7.83 5.38 12.49
CA GLN A 76 7.55 6.76 12.89
C GLN A 76 6.07 7.00 13.15
N GLU A 77 5.22 6.43 12.29
CA GLU A 77 3.78 6.62 12.36
C GLU A 77 3.08 5.56 13.25
N SER A 78 3.85 4.65 13.86
CA SER A 78 3.40 3.61 14.79
C SER A 78 2.25 2.76 14.23
N TYR A 79 2.47 2.12 13.09
CA TYR A 79 1.48 1.21 12.49
C TYR A 79 1.40 -0.11 13.27
N ASP A 80 0.19 -0.59 13.50
CA ASP A 80 -0.08 -1.86 14.21
C ASP A 80 0.06 -3.07 13.28
N LEU A 81 -0.25 -2.89 11.99
CA LEU A 81 -0.27 -3.97 10.99
C LEU A 81 0.15 -3.45 9.62
N VAL A 82 0.98 -4.23 8.93
CA VAL A 82 1.25 -4.08 7.49
C VAL A 82 0.59 -5.23 6.74
N ASN A 83 -0.42 -4.92 5.93
CA ASN A 83 -1.13 -5.88 5.09
C ASN A 83 -0.70 -5.73 3.62
N CYS A 84 -0.15 -6.80 3.04
CA CYS A 84 0.40 -6.77 1.69
C CYS A 84 -0.56 -7.37 0.66
N HIS A 85 -0.64 -6.74 -0.51
CA HIS A 85 -1.49 -7.15 -1.62
C HIS A 85 -0.65 -7.43 -2.87
N GLY A 86 -0.61 -8.70 -3.26
CA GLY A 86 0.09 -9.15 -4.46
C GLY A 86 1.57 -9.48 -4.24
N ALA A 87 2.16 -10.18 -5.22
CA ALA A 87 3.48 -10.80 -5.08
C ALA A 87 4.61 -9.80 -4.77
N ARG A 88 4.60 -8.63 -5.43
CA ARG A 88 5.65 -7.61 -5.22
C ARG A 88 5.56 -6.97 -3.83
N ALA A 89 4.35 -6.64 -3.38
CA ALA A 89 4.14 -6.12 -2.04
C ALA A 89 4.55 -7.16 -0.99
N ASN A 90 4.16 -8.42 -1.16
CA ASN A 90 4.57 -9.52 -0.27
C ASN A 90 6.10 -9.66 -0.18
N PHE A 91 6.78 -9.60 -1.33
CA PHE A 91 8.24 -9.66 -1.37
C PHE A 91 8.88 -8.53 -0.56
N ILE A 92 8.45 -7.28 -0.75
CA ILE A 92 8.97 -6.13 0.00
C ILE A 92 8.58 -6.22 1.49
N GLY A 93 7.35 -6.58 1.80
CA GLY A 93 6.83 -6.72 3.16
C GLY A 93 7.56 -7.78 3.98
N ALA A 94 8.07 -8.84 3.35
CA ALA A 94 8.85 -9.88 4.03
C ALA A 94 10.13 -9.35 4.70
N PHE A 95 10.64 -8.20 4.25
CA PHE A 95 11.84 -7.54 4.81
C PHE A 95 11.51 -6.47 5.87
N LEU A 96 10.25 -6.23 6.21
CA LEU A 96 9.85 -5.25 7.23
C LEU A 96 9.85 -5.81 8.67
N LYS A 97 10.49 -6.97 8.88
CA LYS A 97 10.64 -7.61 10.19
C LYS A 97 11.65 -6.89 11.06
#